data_AF-A0A523VFH7-F1
#
_entry.id   AF-A0A523VFH7-F1
#
_cell.length_a   1.000
_cell.length_b   1.000
_cell.length_c   1.000
_cell.angle_alpha   90.00
_cell.angle_beta   90.00
_cell.angle_gamma   90.00
#
_symmetry.space_group_name_H-M   'P 1'
#
loop_
_entity.id
_entity.type
_entity.pdbx_description
1 polymer ?
#
loop_
_entity_poly.entity_id
_entity_poly.type
_entity_poly.pdbx_seq_one_letter_code
_entity_poly.pdbx_strand_id
1 'polypeptide(L)'
;MGLSGLEIYKKLPQTNCGDCDVPTCLAFAMKLAAGGAELSKCPHVSEEAKAELAESSAPPIRGISIGSGDNAFKVGEETVLYRHEKRFENPTGIAVMLADDDSDFDAKLERILSVSIDRIGLNLSVDAIAVKGSDANKFAQAVEKVASKTEKGIILASEDAALIKAAIEKVADRKPLIMAATASNFEDMAAIAKEKSAALVVKGKDINEAADISEKVSGKGVQDIIIDTGARDLGAVLSDQTVVRRLALKKKFRPLGYPTVVMANEMAK
;
A
#
# COMPACT_ATOMS: atom_id res chain seq x y z
N MET A 1 -8.78 -11.55 13.66
CA MET A 1 -8.49 -12.95 14.03
C MET A 1 -8.33 -13.75 12.76
N GLY A 2 -7.16 -14.37 12.55
CA GLY A 2 -6.96 -15.37 11.48
C GLY A 2 -7.83 -16.61 11.72
N LEU A 3 -7.76 -17.59 10.82
CA LEU A 3 -8.36 -18.90 11.10
C LEU A 3 -7.75 -19.46 12.40
N SER A 4 -8.58 -20.04 13.24
CA SER A 4 -8.10 -20.86 14.35
C SER A 4 -7.32 -22.06 13.81
N GLY A 5 -6.36 -22.57 14.57
CA GLY A 5 -5.63 -23.77 14.15
C GLY A 5 -6.55 -24.98 13.92
N LEU A 6 -7.73 -25.01 14.54
CA LEU A 6 -8.77 -26.02 14.27
C LEU A 6 -9.43 -25.85 12.89
N GLU A 7 -9.71 -24.62 12.46
CA GLU A 7 -10.25 -24.36 11.12
C GLU A 7 -9.22 -24.65 10.03
N ILE A 8 -7.93 -24.36 10.29
CA ILE A 8 -6.84 -24.72 9.38
C ILE A 8 -6.70 -26.24 9.29
N TYR A 9 -6.72 -26.95 10.43
CA TYR A 9 -6.59 -28.40 10.48
C TYR A 9 -7.66 -29.14 9.67
N LYS A 10 -8.90 -28.62 9.63
CA LYS A 10 -9.99 -29.19 8.82
C LYS A 10 -9.71 -29.15 7.31
N LYS A 11 -8.85 -28.25 6.85
CA LYS A 11 -8.49 -28.07 5.44
C LYS A 11 -7.17 -28.76 5.06
N LEU A 12 -6.43 -29.27 6.04
CA LEU A 12 -5.19 -30.03 5.77
C LEU A 12 -5.50 -31.49 5.40
N PRO A 13 -4.55 -32.21 4.78
CA PRO A 13 -4.72 -33.63 4.40
C PRO A 13 -4.88 -34.61 5.57
N GLN A 14 -4.59 -34.18 6.80
CA GLN A 14 -4.71 -34.99 8.03
C GLN A 14 -3.91 -36.31 8.03
N THR A 15 -2.87 -36.41 7.20
CA THR A 15 -2.04 -37.62 7.07
C THR A 15 -1.05 -37.80 8.23
N ASN A 16 -0.69 -36.73 8.93
CA ASN A 16 0.35 -36.72 9.98
C ASN A 16 1.68 -37.34 9.53
N CYS A 17 2.03 -37.18 8.25
CA CYS A 17 3.23 -37.76 7.64
C CYS A 17 4.57 -37.22 8.20
N GLY A 18 4.59 -35.98 8.68
CA GLY A 18 5.81 -35.34 9.18
C GLY A 18 6.65 -34.64 8.11
N ASP A 19 6.29 -34.73 6.84
CA ASP A 19 7.06 -34.17 5.69
C ASP A 19 7.23 -32.64 5.69
N CYS A 20 6.56 -31.94 6.62
CA CYS A 20 6.66 -30.49 6.81
C CYS A 20 7.52 -30.10 8.04
N ASP A 21 8.33 -31.03 8.55
CA ASP A 21 9.14 -30.90 9.79
C ASP A 21 8.31 -30.59 11.05
N VAL A 22 7.05 -31.04 11.06
CA VAL A 22 6.14 -30.89 12.20
C VAL A 22 5.47 -32.23 12.48
N PRO A 23 5.44 -32.69 13.75
CA PRO A 23 5.05 -34.06 14.10
C PRO A 23 3.59 -34.43 13.78
N THR A 24 2.69 -33.45 13.67
CA THR A 24 1.28 -33.70 13.32
C THR A 24 0.73 -32.56 12.46
N CYS A 25 -0.29 -32.86 11.66
CA CYS A 25 -1.03 -31.84 10.91
C CYS A 25 -1.70 -30.82 11.84
N LEU A 26 -2.13 -31.23 13.04
CA LEU A 26 -2.68 -30.30 14.04
C LEU A 26 -1.62 -29.32 14.56
N ALA A 27 -0.42 -29.82 14.87
CA ALA A 27 0.69 -28.96 15.28
C ALA A 27 1.11 -28.01 14.14
N PHE A 28 1.07 -28.48 12.89
CA PHE A 28 1.34 -27.63 11.72
C PHE A 28 0.27 -26.54 11.58
N ALA A 29 -1.01 -26.88 11.75
CA ALA A 29 -2.11 -25.93 11.72
C ALA A 29 -2.03 -24.87 12.83
N MET A 30 -1.61 -25.25 14.04
CA MET A 30 -1.38 -24.30 15.14
C MET A 30 -0.20 -23.36 14.85
N LYS A 31 0.90 -23.87 14.28
CA LYS A 31 2.03 -23.03 13.83
C LYS A 31 1.63 -22.07 12.72
N LEU A 32 0.82 -22.52 11.75
CA LEU A 32 0.26 -21.66 10.70
C LEU A 32 -0.63 -20.55 11.27
N ALA A 33 -1.54 -20.88 12.18
CA ALA A 33 -2.42 -19.90 12.83
C ALA A 33 -1.65 -18.83 13.62
N ALA A 34 -0.47 -19.19 14.16
CA ALA A 34 0.44 -18.30 14.86
C ALA A 34 1.43 -17.56 13.94
N GLY A 35 1.42 -17.81 12.62
CA GLY A 35 2.37 -17.23 11.66
C GLY A 35 3.81 -17.78 11.77
N GLY A 36 4.01 -18.91 12.46
CA GLY A 36 5.31 -19.55 12.65
C GLY A 36 5.67 -20.62 11.61
N ALA A 37 4.84 -20.80 10.59
CA ALA A 37 5.08 -21.71 9.46
C ALA A 37 4.39 -21.16 8.19
N GLU A 38 4.88 -21.59 7.03
CA GLU A 38 4.26 -21.30 5.73
C GLU A 38 3.55 -22.53 5.19
N LEU A 39 2.41 -22.33 4.52
CA LEU A 39 1.60 -23.42 3.97
C LEU A 39 2.35 -24.20 2.88
N SER A 40 3.26 -23.53 2.18
CA SER A 40 4.18 -24.07 1.17
C SER A 40 5.00 -25.26 1.68
N LYS A 41 5.21 -25.37 3.00
CA LYS A 41 5.97 -26.48 3.62
C LYS A 41 5.23 -27.82 3.61
N CYS A 42 3.93 -27.85 3.37
CA CYS A 42 3.20 -29.11 3.27
C CYS A 42 3.05 -29.51 1.79
N PRO A 43 3.75 -30.57 1.33
CA PRO A 43 3.70 -30.98 -0.08
C PRO A 43 2.35 -31.59 -0.48
N HIS A 44 1.54 -32.01 0.50
CA HIS A 44 0.31 -32.78 0.28
C HIS A 44 -0.98 -31.94 0.29
N VAL A 45 -0.90 -30.62 0.54
CA VAL A 45 -2.09 -29.75 0.52
C VAL A 45 -2.59 -29.60 -0.91
N SER A 46 -3.90 -29.82 -1.13
CA SER A 46 -4.53 -29.62 -2.45
C SER A 46 -4.49 -28.15 -2.86
N GLU A 47 -4.43 -27.86 -4.16
CA GLU A 47 -4.40 -26.47 -4.65
C GLU A 47 -5.63 -25.67 -4.20
N GLU A 48 -6.80 -26.31 -4.08
CA GLU A 48 -8.03 -25.70 -3.54
C GLU A 48 -7.86 -25.30 -2.07
N ALA A 49 -7.32 -26.20 -1.23
CA ALA A 49 -7.04 -25.89 0.16
C ALA A 49 -5.92 -24.84 0.30
N LYS A 50 -4.94 -24.82 -0.62
CA LYS A 50 -3.92 -23.76 -0.67
C LYS A 50 -4.56 -22.41 -0.93
N ALA A 51 -5.45 -22.31 -1.92
CA ALA A 51 -6.13 -21.07 -2.25
C ALA A 51 -6.97 -20.57 -1.07
N GLU A 52 -7.81 -21.42 -0.49
CA GLU A 52 -8.68 -21.03 0.63
C GLU A 52 -7.89 -20.64 1.90
N LEU A 53 -6.82 -21.37 2.22
CA LEU A 53 -5.98 -21.08 3.39
C LEU A 53 -5.10 -19.85 3.17
N ALA A 54 -4.60 -19.64 1.95
CA ALA A 54 -3.88 -18.42 1.59
C ALA A 54 -4.78 -17.20 1.69
N GLU A 55 -6.01 -17.28 1.16
CA GLU A 55 -7.00 -16.21 1.27
C GLU A 55 -7.38 -15.92 2.73
N SER A 56 -7.51 -16.95 3.55
CA SER A 56 -7.92 -16.81 4.95
C SER A 56 -6.79 -16.36 5.88
N SER A 57 -5.54 -16.65 5.50
CA SER A 57 -4.31 -16.26 6.21
C SER A 57 -3.77 -14.90 5.76
N ALA A 58 -4.20 -14.39 4.60
CA ALA A 58 -3.80 -13.09 4.12
C ALA A 58 -4.09 -12.00 5.17
N PRO A 59 -3.11 -11.14 5.49
CA PRO A 59 -3.29 -10.05 6.44
C PRO A 59 -4.58 -9.27 6.13
N PRO A 60 -5.34 -8.81 7.15
CA PRO A 60 -6.55 -8.05 6.92
C PRO A 60 -6.29 -6.75 6.13
N ILE A 61 -5.11 -6.18 6.31
CA ILE A 61 -4.60 -5.02 5.58
C ILE A 61 -3.31 -5.46 4.88
N ARG A 62 -3.27 -5.38 3.54
CA ARG A 62 -2.11 -5.71 2.74
C ARG A 62 -0.93 -4.78 3.05
N GLY A 63 0.29 -5.32 3.06
CA GLY A 63 1.52 -4.54 3.13
C GLY A 63 1.98 -4.09 1.76
N ILE A 64 2.39 -2.83 1.63
CA ILE A 64 2.85 -2.24 0.37
C ILE A 64 4.17 -1.54 0.64
N SER A 65 5.15 -1.77 -0.24
CA SER A 65 6.43 -1.08 -0.21
C SER A 65 6.45 -0.03 -1.32
N ILE A 66 6.84 1.20 -0.97
CA ILE A 66 6.97 2.31 -1.91
C ILE A 66 8.45 2.66 -2.00
N GLY A 67 8.96 2.79 -3.22
CA GLY A 67 10.38 2.99 -3.47
C GLY A 67 11.17 1.69 -3.66
N SER A 68 12.49 1.83 -3.75
CA SER A 68 13.43 0.72 -3.91
C SER A 68 14.70 0.95 -3.08
N GLY A 69 15.48 -0.11 -2.85
CA GLY A 69 16.71 -0.02 -2.05
C GLY A 69 16.44 0.29 -0.57
N ASP A 70 17.46 0.86 0.09
CA ASP A 70 17.46 1.09 1.55
C ASP A 70 16.48 2.20 2.00
N ASN A 71 15.99 3.02 1.06
CA ASN A 71 15.04 4.10 1.32
C ASN A 71 13.58 3.71 0.98
N ALA A 72 13.34 2.46 0.57
CA ALA A 72 11.98 1.97 0.42
C ALA A 72 11.30 1.90 1.80
N PHE A 73 10.10 2.44 1.90
CA PHE A 73 9.32 2.38 3.13
C PHE A 73 8.07 1.51 2.93
N LYS A 74 7.68 0.81 3.99
CA LYS A 74 6.56 -0.11 3.99
C LYS A 74 5.40 0.49 4.77
N VAL A 75 4.19 0.33 4.26
CA VAL A 75 2.92 0.71 4.92
C VAL A 75 1.94 -0.46 4.89
N GLY A 76 0.99 -0.49 5.82
CA GLY A 76 0.00 -1.59 5.91
C GLY A 76 0.40 -2.70 6.87
N GLU A 77 -0.09 -3.92 6.64
CA GLU A 77 0.09 -5.10 7.54
C GLU A 77 -0.40 -4.94 8.98
N GLU A 78 -1.19 -3.92 9.17
CA GLU A 78 -1.67 -3.56 10.47
C GLU A 78 -2.78 -4.51 10.96
N THR A 79 -2.77 -4.83 12.26
CA THR A 79 -3.63 -5.89 12.83
C THR A 79 -4.53 -5.45 13.98
N VAL A 80 -4.35 -4.23 14.50
CA VAL A 80 -5.07 -3.72 15.68
C VAL A 80 -5.68 -2.35 15.45
N LEU A 81 -6.69 -2.00 16.24
CA LEU A 81 -7.26 -0.64 16.25
C LEU A 81 -6.51 0.24 17.24
N TYR A 82 -6.14 -0.32 18.38
CA TYR A 82 -5.48 0.43 19.43
C TYR A 82 -4.09 -0.12 19.70
N ARG A 83 -3.12 0.79 19.82
CA ARG A 83 -1.71 0.46 20.07
C ARG A 83 -1.42 -0.26 21.39
N HIS A 84 -2.40 -0.37 22.29
CA HIS A 84 -2.28 -1.11 23.55
C HIS A 84 -2.79 -2.56 23.42
N GLU A 85 -3.52 -2.90 22.36
CA GLU A 85 -3.89 -4.29 22.03
C GLU A 85 -2.65 -5.04 21.51
N LYS A 86 -1.88 -4.37 20.65
CA LYS A 86 -0.57 -4.78 20.11
C LYS A 86 0.12 -3.53 19.55
N ARG A 87 1.38 -3.64 19.11
CA ARG A 87 2.06 -2.58 18.36
C ARG A 87 1.39 -2.32 17.01
N PHE A 88 1.47 -1.07 16.55
CA PHE A 88 1.40 -0.77 15.11
C PHE A 88 2.70 -1.25 14.46
N GLU A 89 2.59 -1.89 13.32
CA GLU A 89 3.69 -2.63 12.69
C GLU A 89 4.54 -1.71 11.81
N ASN A 90 3.90 -0.86 10.99
CA ASN A 90 4.60 -0.03 10.01
C ASN A 90 4.34 1.47 10.26
N PRO A 91 5.38 2.32 10.38
CA PRO A 91 5.22 3.77 10.52
C PRO A 91 4.48 4.41 9.34
N THR A 92 3.85 5.56 9.58
CA THR A 92 3.25 6.36 8.51
C THR A 92 4.34 6.97 7.63
N GLY A 93 4.27 6.71 6.32
CA GLY A 93 5.11 7.41 5.35
C GLY A 93 4.67 8.87 5.19
N ILE A 94 5.63 9.79 5.26
CA ILE A 94 5.41 11.23 5.10
C ILE A 94 5.94 11.67 3.74
N ALA A 95 5.06 12.23 2.91
CA ALA A 95 5.43 12.79 1.63
C ALA A 95 5.18 14.30 1.57
N VAL A 96 6.03 15.03 0.84
CA VAL A 96 5.80 16.45 0.54
C VAL A 96 5.54 16.63 -0.95
N MET A 97 4.47 17.36 -1.26
CA MET A 97 4.04 17.61 -2.64
C MET A 97 4.67 18.88 -3.22
N LEU A 98 5.16 18.77 -4.45
CA LEU A 98 5.64 19.86 -5.29
C LEU A 98 4.90 19.84 -6.62
N ALA A 99 4.44 20.98 -7.11
CA ALA A 99 3.87 21.09 -8.45
C ALA A 99 4.97 21.43 -9.46
N ASP A 100 4.98 20.78 -10.62
CA ASP A 100 6.01 20.99 -11.66
C ASP A 100 5.97 22.38 -12.31
N ASP A 101 4.89 23.14 -12.10
CA ASP A 101 4.69 24.51 -12.54
C ASP A 101 5.02 25.57 -11.45
N ASP A 102 5.46 25.13 -10.27
CA ASP A 102 5.89 26.01 -9.18
C ASP A 102 7.20 26.72 -9.55
N SER A 103 7.20 28.06 -9.57
CA SER A 103 8.39 28.85 -9.88
C SER A 103 9.55 28.61 -8.92
N ASP A 104 9.25 28.17 -7.69
CA ASP A 104 10.23 27.90 -6.65
C ASP A 104 10.53 26.40 -6.49
N PHE A 105 10.17 25.57 -7.49
CA PHE A 105 10.32 24.10 -7.42
C PHE A 105 11.70 23.66 -6.92
N ASP A 106 12.77 24.20 -7.49
CA ASP A 106 14.14 23.80 -7.16
C ASP A 106 14.53 24.20 -5.73
N ALA A 107 14.19 25.42 -5.31
CA ALA A 107 14.46 25.90 -3.96
C ALA A 107 13.66 25.11 -2.90
N LYS A 108 12.40 24.77 -3.20
CA LYS A 108 11.55 23.96 -2.32
C LYS A 108 12.06 22.53 -2.24
N LEU A 109 12.46 21.92 -3.36
CA LEU A 109 13.06 20.58 -3.37
C LEU A 109 14.32 20.53 -2.51
N GLU A 110 15.23 21.48 -2.66
CA GLU A 110 16.45 21.56 -1.85
C GLU A 110 16.15 21.73 -0.36
N ARG A 111 15.19 22.60 -0.03
CA ARG A 111 14.73 22.76 1.35
C ARG A 111 14.18 21.45 1.91
N ILE A 112 13.33 20.74 1.18
CA ILE A 112 12.75 19.46 1.63
C ILE A 112 13.86 18.44 1.92
N LEU A 113 14.85 18.32 1.03
CA LEU A 113 15.95 17.38 1.18
C LEU A 113 16.91 17.75 2.32
N SER A 114 16.99 19.03 2.67
CA SER A 114 17.81 19.51 3.80
C SER A 114 17.18 19.28 5.18
N VAL A 115 15.86 19.10 5.25
CA VAL A 115 15.15 18.92 6.52
C VAL A 115 15.37 17.50 7.04
N SER A 116 16.14 17.41 8.12
CA SER A 116 16.44 16.20 8.86
C SER A 116 16.45 16.53 10.36
N ILE A 117 15.78 15.72 11.17
CA ILE A 117 15.71 15.89 12.62
C ILE A 117 16.35 14.68 13.29
N ASP A 118 17.43 14.88 14.04
CA ASP A 118 17.96 13.85 14.93
C ASP A 118 17.10 13.79 16.20
N ARG A 119 16.50 12.64 16.44
CA ARG A 119 15.71 12.37 17.63
C ARG A 119 16.13 11.05 18.24
N ILE A 120 16.96 11.12 19.28
CA ILE A 120 17.41 9.96 20.06
C ILE A 120 18.09 8.93 19.13
N GLY A 121 18.99 9.39 18.25
CA GLY A 121 19.73 8.54 17.32
C GLY A 121 18.90 8.04 16.12
N LEU A 122 17.64 8.49 15.98
CA LEU A 122 16.85 8.32 14.77
C LEU A 122 16.94 9.59 13.93
N ASN A 123 17.33 9.43 12.67
CA ASN A 123 17.24 10.51 11.69
C ASN A 123 15.84 10.50 11.06
N LEU A 124 15.03 11.52 11.37
CA LEU A 124 13.70 11.71 10.81
C LEU A 124 13.77 12.68 9.63
N SER A 125 13.33 12.22 8.47
CA SER A 125 13.17 13.04 7.26
C SER A 125 11.95 12.55 6.48
N VAL A 126 11.54 13.25 5.43
CA VAL A 126 10.41 12.81 4.59
C VAL A 126 10.72 11.48 3.91
N ASP A 127 9.74 10.60 3.76
CA ASP A 127 9.93 9.27 3.15
C ASP A 127 9.81 9.33 1.62
N ALA A 128 9.03 10.29 1.10
CA ALA A 128 8.82 10.46 -0.33
C ALA A 128 8.66 11.93 -0.76
N ILE A 129 8.90 12.16 -2.05
CA ILE A 129 8.53 13.40 -2.74
C ILE A 129 7.36 13.09 -3.68
N ALA A 130 6.26 13.83 -3.55
CA ALA A 130 5.16 13.79 -4.50
C ALA A 130 5.33 14.90 -5.53
N VAL A 131 5.31 14.56 -6.82
CA VAL A 131 5.35 15.54 -7.90
C VAL A 131 3.98 15.59 -8.55
N LYS A 132 3.36 16.78 -8.57
CA LYS A 132 2.09 17.04 -9.23
C LYS A 132 2.34 17.56 -10.64
N GLY A 133 1.83 16.86 -11.65
CA GLY A 133 2.05 17.18 -13.05
C GLY A 133 1.05 18.20 -13.61
N SER A 134 1.54 19.14 -14.41
CA SER A 134 0.73 20.09 -15.19
C SER A 134 0.78 19.82 -16.69
N ASP A 135 1.92 19.35 -17.20
CA ASP A 135 2.18 19.03 -18.60
C ASP A 135 3.08 17.79 -18.69
N ALA A 136 2.93 16.97 -19.73
CA ALA A 136 3.68 15.71 -19.86
C ALA A 136 5.21 15.90 -19.83
N ASN A 137 5.73 16.93 -20.51
CA ASN A 137 7.18 17.16 -20.58
C ASN A 137 7.73 17.74 -19.28
N LYS A 138 7.10 18.76 -18.72
CA LYS A 138 7.45 19.36 -17.43
C LYS A 138 7.38 18.33 -16.32
N PHE A 139 6.33 17.51 -16.31
CA PHE A 139 6.14 16.51 -15.28
C PHE A 139 7.23 15.44 -15.33
N ALA A 140 7.54 14.91 -16.52
CA ALA A 140 8.63 13.95 -16.69
C ALA A 140 9.99 14.55 -16.29
N GLN A 141 10.28 15.80 -16.66
CA GLN A 141 11.52 16.50 -16.29
C GLN A 141 11.61 16.76 -14.77
N ALA A 142 10.51 17.16 -14.13
CA ALA A 142 10.46 17.39 -12.70
C ALA A 142 10.69 16.08 -11.92
N VAL A 143 10.08 14.98 -12.37
CA VAL A 143 10.25 13.65 -11.78
C VAL A 143 11.68 13.13 -11.97
N GLU A 144 12.26 13.26 -13.16
CA GLU A 144 13.65 12.90 -13.44
C GLU A 144 14.62 13.72 -12.58
N LYS A 145 14.35 15.02 -12.42
CA LYS A 145 15.14 15.91 -11.54
C LYS A 145 15.08 15.45 -10.09
N VAL A 146 13.88 15.17 -9.55
CA VAL A 146 13.72 14.64 -8.19
C VAL A 146 14.51 13.33 -8.04
N ALA A 147 14.38 12.42 -9.00
CA ALA A 147 15.08 11.14 -8.97
C ALA A 147 16.61 11.31 -8.95
N SER A 148 17.16 12.30 -9.65
CA SER A 148 18.59 12.58 -9.65
C SER A 148 19.14 13.16 -8.34
N LYS A 149 18.28 13.75 -7.50
CA LYS A 149 18.68 14.45 -6.26
C LYS A 149 18.46 13.63 -4.98
N THR A 150 17.71 12.53 -5.03
CA THR A 150 17.38 11.74 -3.84
C THR A 150 17.04 10.29 -4.16
N GLU A 151 17.32 9.39 -3.21
CA GLU A 151 16.94 7.97 -3.25
C GLU A 151 15.59 7.70 -2.54
N LYS A 152 14.94 8.74 -1.99
CA LYS A 152 13.62 8.64 -1.33
C LYS A 152 12.51 8.16 -2.29
N GLY A 153 11.37 7.76 -1.74
CA GLY A 153 10.21 7.37 -2.54
C GLY A 153 9.72 8.48 -3.47
N ILE A 154 9.15 8.11 -4.61
CA ILE A 154 8.58 9.05 -5.58
C ILE A 154 7.10 8.75 -5.76
N ILE A 155 6.27 9.78 -5.64
CA ILE A 155 4.83 9.71 -5.89
C ILE A 155 4.50 10.56 -7.13
N LEU A 156 3.89 9.95 -8.13
CA LEU A 156 3.45 10.60 -9.37
C LEU A 156 1.99 11.04 -9.20
N ALA A 157 1.76 12.34 -9.00
CA ALA A 157 0.44 12.89 -8.71
C ALA A 157 -0.21 13.51 -9.96
N SER A 158 -1.08 12.78 -10.63
CA SER A 158 -1.99 13.24 -11.67
C SER A 158 -3.16 12.27 -11.86
N GLU A 159 -4.33 12.81 -12.20
CA GLU A 159 -5.49 12.01 -12.65
C GLU A 159 -5.46 11.80 -14.18
N ASP A 160 -4.50 12.39 -14.90
CA ASP A 160 -4.32 12.19 -16.34
C ASP A 160 -3.33 11.04 -16.60
N ALA A 161 -3.82 9.96 -17.21
CA ALA A 161 -3.03 8.78 -17.53
C ALA A 161 -1.87 9.07 -18.51
N ALA A 162 -2.02 10.05 -19.40
CA ALA A 162 -0.95 10.43 -20.33
C ALA A 162 0.22 11.10 -19.60
N LEU A 163 -0.07 11.94 -18.61
CA LEU A 163 0.93 12.56 -17.74
C LEU A 163 1.65 11.50 -16.91
N ILE A 164 0.91 10.58 -16.27
CA ILE A 164 1.50 9.48 -15.51
C ILE A 164 2.40 8.63 -16.40
N LYS A 165 1.96 8.29 -17.61
CA LYS A 165 2.74 7.50 -18.57
C LYS A 165 4.05 8.20 -18.96
N ALA A 166 4.02 9.51 -19.20
CA ALA A 166 5.24 10.25 -19.53
C ALA A 166 6.25 10.27 -18.37
N ALA A 167 5.77 10.44 -17.14
CA ALA A 167 6.64 10.53 -15.97
C ALA A 167 7.17 9.18 -15.49
N ILE A 168 6.35 8.11 -15.52
CA ILE A 168 6.75 6.81 -14.97
C ILE A 168 7.90 6.16 -15.74
N GLU A 169 8.03 6.43 -17.05
CA GLU A 169 9.16 5.93 -17.86
C GLU A 169 10.52 6.40 -17.33
N LYS A 170 10.55 7.49 -16.54
CA LYS A 170 11.78 8.03 -15.96
C LYS A 170 12.19 7.35 -14.65
N VAL A 171 11.28 6.66 -13.98
CA VAL A 171 11.46 6.19 -12.60
C VAL A 171 10.83 4.83 -12.30
N ALA A 172 10.46 4.04 -13.32
CA ALA A 172 9.77 2.76 -13.13
C ALA A 172 10.59 1.76 -12.30
N ASP A 173 11.91 1.76 -12.47
CA ASP A 173 12.88 0.98 -11.70
C ASP A 173 12.85 1.28 -10.19
N ARG A 174 12.43 2.51 -9.84
CA ARG A 174 12.31 2.97 -8.45
C ARG A 174 10.99 2.62 -7.76
N LYS A 175 10.11 1.86 -8.43
CA LYS A 175 8.79 1.44 -7.91
C LYS A 175 8.00 2.62 -7.31
N PRO A 176 7.66 3.62 -8.14
CA PRO A 176 6.94 4.80 -7.67
C PRO A 176 5.51 4.44 -7.27
N LEU A 177 4.87 5.33 -6.51
CA LEU A 177 3.43 5.30 -6.27
C LEU A 177 2.71 6.19 -7.27
N ILE A 178 1.71 5.66 -7.98
CA ILE A 178 0.85 6.43 -8.88
C ILE A 178 -0.35 6.97 -8.09
N MET A 179 -0.64 8.26 -8.20
CA MET A 179 -1.76 8.93 -7.54
C MET A 179 -2.52 9.79 -8.56
N ALA A 180 -3.74 9.48 -8.98
CA ALA A 180 -4.61 8.39 -8.52
C ALA A 180 -5.58 7.90 -9.61
N ALA A 181 -6.05 6.66 -9.43
CA ALA A 181 -7.17 6.07 -10.15
C ALA A 181 -8.51 6.49 -9.54
N THR A 182 -9.38 7.11 -10.33
CA THR A 182 -10.75 7.51 -10.01
C THR A 182 -11.74 6.65 -10.79
N ALA A 183 -13.05 6.85 -10.55
CA ALA A 183 -14.10 6.12 -11.26
C ALA A 183 -14.05 6.31 -12.80
N SER A 184 -13.49 7.41 -13.30
CA SER A 184 -13.44 7.73 -14.73
C SER A 184 -12.17 7.24 -15.45
N ASN A 185 -11.07 6.98 -14.73
CA ASN A 185 -9.77 6.68 -15.35
C ASN A 185 -9.12 5.37 -14.85
N PHE A 186 -9.78 4.61 -13.97
CA PHE A 186 -9.18 3.44 -13.31
C PHE A 186 -8.66 2.38 -14.29
N GLU A 187 -9.27 2.27 -15.48
CA GLU A 187 -8.86 1.29 -16.47
C GLU A 187 -7.45 1.55 -16.99
N ASP A 188 -7.18 2.79 -17.38
CA ASP A 188 -5.88 3.21 -17.91
C ASP A 188 -4.83 3.24 -16.79
N MET A 189 -5.19 3.77 -15.62
CA MET A 189 -4.29 3.81 -14.47
C MET A 189 -3.88 2.42 -13.99
N ALA A 190 -4.82 1.46 -13.96
CA ALA A 190 -4.52 0.07 -13.60
C ALA A 190 -3.65 -0.62 -14.66
N ALA A 191 -3.85 -0.32 -15.95
CA ALA A 191 -2.99 -0.84 -17.01
C ALA A 191 -1.54 -0.36 -16.85
N ILE A 192 -1.33 0.94 -16.61
CA ILE A 192 0.00 1.52 -16.38
C ILE A 192 0.65 0.93 -15.12
N ALA A 193 -0.10 0.88 -14.00
CA ALA A 193 0.40 0.33 -12.74
C ALA A 193 0.83 -1.14 -12.88
N LYS A 194 0.04 -1.95 -13.60
CA LYS A 194 0.36 -3.35 -13.88
C LYS A 194 1.59 -3.50 -14.77
N GLU A 195 1.65 -2.74 -15.87
CA GLU A 195 2.78 -2.78 -16.81
C GLU A 195 4.10 -2.44 -16.10
N LYS A 196 4.09 -1.42 -15.24
CA LYS A 196 5.29 -0.93 -14.55
C LYS A 196 5.50 -1.53 -13.17
N SER A 197 4.65 -2.48 -12.74
CA SER A 197 4.67 -3.06 -11.39
C SER A 197 4.72 -1.99 -10.27
N ALA A 198 3.97 -0.91 -10.47
CA ALA A 198 3.90 0.23 -9.56
C ALA A 198 2.68 0.12 -8.63
N ALA A 199 2.81 0.67 -7.43
CA ALA A 199 1.67 0.82 -6.53
C ALA A 199 0.70 1.90 -7.04
N LEU A 200 -0.58 1.77 -6.73
CA LEU A 200 -1.62 2.66 -7.23
C LEU A 200 -2.55 3.14 -6.12
N VAL A 201 -2.69 4.46 -5.98
CA VAL A 201 -3.75 5.06 -5.16
C VAL A 201 -5.07 4.97 -5.92
N VAL A 202 -6.11 4.49 -5.26
CA VAL A 202 -7.50 4.62 -5.72
C VAL A 202 -8.17 5.73 -4.93
N LYS A 203 -8.91 6.59 -5.62
CA LYS A 203 -9.58 7.77 -5.06
C LYS A 203 -11.06 7.72 -5.38
N GLY A 204 -11.87 7.55 -4.34
CA GLY A 204 -13.32 7.72 -4.41
C GLY A 204 -13.75 9.13 -4.01
N LYS A 205 -15.02 9.46 -4.22
CA LYS A 205 -15.69 10.60 -3.58
C LYS A 205 -16.15 10.31 -2.14
N ASP A 206 -16.25 9.02 -1.81
CA ASP A 206 -16.59 8.49 -0.49
C ASP A 206 -16.00 7.08 -0.33
N ILE A 207 -16.19 6.48 0.85
CA ILE A 207 -15.69 5.14 1.18
C ILE A 207 -16.25 4.05 0.23
N ASN A 208 -17.51 4.17 -0.21
CA ASN A 208 -18.13 3.15 -1.05
C ASN A 208 -17.53 3.18 -2.46
N GLU A 209 -17.40 4.37 -3.05
CA GLU A 209 -16.80 4.50 -4.37
C GLU A 209 -15.32 4.10 -4.35
N ALA A 210 -14.58 4.42 -3.27
CA ALA A 210 -13.21 3.97 -3.10
C ALA A 210 -13.11 2.43 -3.03
N ALA A 211 -14.05 1.78 -2.32
CA ALA A 211 -14.16 0.32 -2.29
C ALA A 211 -14.44 -0.25 -3.69
N ASP A 212 -15.41 0.30 -4.43
CA ASP A 212 -15.77 -0.16 -5.77
C ASP A 212 -14.59 -0.05 -6.75
N ILE A 213 -13.84 1.07 -6.70
CA ILE A 213 -12.65 1.26 -7.55
C ILE A 213 -11.56 0.26 -7.15
N SER A 214 -11.32 0.04 -5.86
CA SER A 214 -10.31 -0.92 -5.39
C SER A 214 -10.55 -2.34 -5.91
N GLU A 215 -11.82 -2.78 -5.94
CA GLU A 215 -12.19 -4.11 -6.40
C GLU A 215 -11.97 -4.24 -7.92
N LYS A 216 -12.37 -3.22 -8.68
CA LYS A 216 -12.12 -3.15 -10.13
C LYS A 216 -10.63 -3.15 -10.47
N VAL A 217 -9.83 -2.36 -9.74
CA VAL A 217 -8.37 -2.28 -9.92
C VAL A 217 -7.69 -3.61 -9.56
N SER A 218 -8.08 -4.22 -8.44
CA SER A 218 -7.59 -5.55 -8.05
C SER A 218 -7.95 -6.62 -9.07
N GLY A 219 -9.18 -6.60 -9.60
CA GLY A 219 -9.64 -7.49 -10.67
C GLY A 219 -8.86 -7.35 -11.98
N LYS A 220 -8.23 -6.19 -12.24
CA LYS A 220 -7.31 -6.01 -13.37
C LYS A 220 -5.90 -6.56 -13.10
N GLY A 221 -5.63 -7.02 -11.87
CA GLY A 221 -4.37 -7.63 -11.46
C GLY A 221 -3.41 -6.69 -10.74
N VAL A 222 -3.84 -5.48 -10.37
CA VAL A 222 -3.03 -4.56 -9.56
C VAL A 222 -3.34 -4.81 -8.09
N GLN A 223 -2.40 -5.39 -7.36
CA GLN A 223 -2.61 -5.80 -5.97
C GLN A 223 -2.09 -4.79 -4.95
N ASP A 224 -1.17 -3.92 -5.34
CA ASP A 224 -0.57 -2.93 -4.45
C ASP A 224 -1.36 -1.61 -4.54
N ILE A 225 -2.50 -1.61 -3.85
CA ILE A 225 -3.48 -0.52 -3.84
C ILE A 225 -3.38 0.30 -2.55
N ILE A 226 -3.50 1.62 -2.63
CA ILE A 226 -3.66 2.52 -1.47
C ILE A 226 -4.98 3.28 -1.60
N ILE A 227 -5.71 3.46 -0.50
CA ILE A 227 -7.05 4.07 -0.48
C ILE A 227 -6.98 5.57 -0.14
N ASP A 228 -7.47 6.42 -1.03
CA ASP A 228 -7.96 7.79 -0.74
C ASP A 228 -9.50 7.76 -0.78
N THR A 229 -10.15 8.10 0.33
CA THR A 229 -11.62 8.11 0.40
C THR A 229 -12.24 9.35 -0.23
N GLY A 230 -11.42 10.35 -0.59
CA GLY A 230 -11.87 11.65 -1.10
C GLY A 230 -12.21 12.65 -0.01
N ALA A 231 -12.25 12.25 1.26
CA ALA A 231 -12.53 13.15 2.38
C ALA A 231 -11.45 14.24 2.50
N ARG A 232 -11.90 15.48 2.74
CA ARG A 232 -11.03 16.67 2.89
C ARG A 232 -11.32 17.49 4.14
N ASP A 233 -12.40 17.25 4.87
CA ASP A 233 -12.58 17.81 6.20
C ASP A 233 -12.05 16.85 7.28
N LEU A 234 -11.51 17.40 8.37
CA LEU A 234 -10.84 16.61 9.41
C LEU A 234 -11.79 15.59 10.08
N GLY A 235 -13.06 15.94 10.24
CA GLY A 235 -14.08 15.09 10.86
C GLY A 235 -14.38 13.85 10.01
N ALA A 236 -14.66 14.06 8.72
CA ALA A 236 -14.87 12.98 7.76
C ALA A 236 -13.62 12.14 7.59
N VAL A 237 -12.42 12.75 7.49
CA VAL A 237 -11.16 12.01 7.40
C VAL A 237 -10.99 11.08 8.60
N LEU A 238 -11.16 11.58 9.83
CA LEU A 238 -11.06 10.75 11.02
C LEU A 238 -12.10 9.61 11.02
N SER A 239 -13.34 9.92 10.63
CA SER A 239 -14.42 8.94 10.50
C SER A 239 -14.07 7.85 9.49
N ASP A 240 -13.68 8.25 8.28
CA ASP A 240 -13.35 7.37 7.17
C ASP A 240 -12.18 6.45 7.49
N GLN A 241 -11.08 7.00 8.01
CA GLN A 241 -9.91 6.22 8.42
C GLN A 241 -10.29 5.17 9.49
N THR A 242 -11.17 5.54 10.43
CA THR A 242 -11.68 4.63 11.45
C THR A 242 -12.54 3.52 10.85
N VAL A 243 -13.44 3.86 9.92
CA VAL A 243 -14.35 2.92 9.27
C VAL A 243 -13.58 1.95 8.38
N VAL A 244 -12.69 2.44 7.51
CA VAL A 244 -11.81 1.63 6.65
C VAL A 244 -11.04 0.61 7.49
N ARG A 245 -10.36 1.08 8.54
CA ARG A 245 -9.59 0.22 9.46
C ARG A 245 -10.46 -0.82 10.16
N ARG A 246 -11.65 -0.44 10.65
CA ARG A 246 -12.59 -1.36 11.30
C ARG A 246 -13.12 -2.43 10.35
N LEU A 247 -13.49 -2.04 9.13
CA LEU A 247 -14.01 -2.96 8.12
C LEU A 247 -12.95 -3.97 7.70
N ALA A 248 -11.72 -3.52 7.45
CA ALA A 248 -10.60 -4.42 7.15
C ALA A 248 -10.34 -5.40 8.30
N LEU A 249 -10.17 -4.92 9.54
CA LEU A 249 -9.77 -5.76 10.67
C LEU A 249 -10.88 -6.67 11.20
N LYS A 250 -12.10 -6.14 11.36
CA LYS A 250 -13.20 -6.84 12.06
C LYS A 250 -14.13 -7.59 11.11
N LYS A 251 -14.27 -7.13 9.87
CA LYS A 251 -15.17 -7.71 8.87
C LYS A 251 -14.43 -8.37 7.72
N LYS A 252 -13.10 -8.27 7.66
CA LYS A 252 -12.28 -8.76 6.54
C LYS A 252 -12.80 -8.25 5.19
N PHE A 253 -13.30 -7.02 5.16
CA PHE A 253 -13.85 -6.42 3.95
C PHE A 253 -12.70 -6.08 2.99
N ARG A 254 -12.43 -7.01 2.07
CA ARG A 254 -11.25 -6.99 1.18
C ARG A 254 -11.11 -5.73 0.32
N PRO A 255 -12.18 -5.10 -0.20
CA PRO A 255 -12.04 -3.85 -0.95
C PRO A 255 -11.37 -2.73 -0.15
N LEU A 256 -11.50 -2.71 1.18
CA LEU A 256 -10.83 -1.73 2.04
C LEU A 256 -9.65 -2.34 2.82
N GLY A 257 -9.19 -3.52 2.42
CA GLY A 257 -8.09 -4.27 3.04
C GLY A 257 -6.70 -3.77 2.63
N TYR A 258 -6.54 -2.45 2.51
CA TYR A 258 -5.34 -1.80 1.98
C TYR A 258 -4.93 -0.62 2.86
N PRO A 259 -3.66 -0.16 2.80
CA PRO A 259 -3.24 1.09 3.43
C PRO A 259 -4.02 2.28 2.89
N THR A 260 -4.04 3.38 3.64
CA THR A 260 -4.73 4.61 3.27
C THR A 260 -3.74 5.76 3.07
N VAL A 261 -4.15 6.76 2.29
CA VAL A 261 -3.44 8.04 2.14
C VAL A 261 -4.34 9.19 2.57
N VAL A 262 -3.73 10.24 3.12
CA VAL A 262 -4.41 11.42 3.69
C VAL A 262 -3.77 12.68 3.10
N MET A 263 -4.56 13.49 2.40
CA MET A 263 -4.11 14.73 1.77
C MET A 263 -4.14 15.92 2.75
N ALA A 264 -3.21 15.96 3.70
CA ALA A 264 -3.18 17.00 4.73
C ALA A 264 -3.11 18.43 4.17
N ASN A 265 -2.45 18.63 3.03
CA ASN A 265 -2.36 19.90 2.31
C ASN A 265 -3.69 20.37 1.71
N GLU A 266 -4.69 19.49 1.59
CA GLU A 266 -6.01 19.80 1.05
C GLU A 266 -7.08 19.92 2.15
N MET A 267 -6.70 19.72 3.42
CA MET A 267 -7.61 19.75 4.58
C MET A 267 -7.63 21.09 5.32
N ALA A 268 -6.62 21.92 5.12
CA ALA A 268 -6.55 23.24 5.72
C ALA A 268 -7.34 24.24 4.86
N LYS A 269 -8.65 24.33 5.10
CA LYS A 269 -9.46 25.51 4.79
C LYS A 269 -10.07 26.07 6.07
#